data_AF-A0A2B7GW73-F1
#
_entry.id   AF-A0A2B7GW73-F1
#
_cell.length_a   1.000
_cell.length_b   1.000
_cell.length_c   1.000
_cell.angle_alpha   90.00
_cell.angle_beta   90.00
_cell.angle_gamma   90.00
#
_symmetry.space_group_name_H-M   'P 1'
#
loop_
_entity.id
_entity.type
_entity.pdbx_description
1 polymer ?
#
loop_
_entity_poly.entity_id
_entity_poly.type
_entity_poly.pdbx_seq_one_letter_code
_entity_poly.pdbx_strand_id
1 'polypeptide(L)'
;MGVRPPSSGDDEEPDSIEFGIAAVDAHLSESDLSFPATKDDVRAEIGHENVPYDVHGNDVPLSEMLERVPAQQFDSRQELLNALHQPFEEYRRNNSNGVVAQFRSLLPF
;
A
#
# COMPACT_ATOMS: atom_id res chain seq x y z
N MET A 1 -39.52 12.40 -36.26
CA MET A 1 -38.91 12.61 -34.92
C MET A 1 -38.04 11.40 -34.61
N GLY A 2 -36.73 11.58 -34.41
CA GLY A 2 -35.83 10.52 -33.93
C GLY A 2 -35.28 10.96 -32.58
N VAL A 3 -35.51 10.18 -31.53
CA VAL A 3 -35.01 10.49 -30.18
C VAL A 3 -33.55 10.07 -30.09
N ARG A 4 -32.69 10.97 -29.62
CA ARG A 4 -31.29 10.65 -29.27
C ARG A 4 -31.31 9.89 -27.93
N PRO A 5 -30.62 8.74 -27.78
CA PRO A 5 -30.49 8.10 -26.47
C PRO A 5 -29.68 9.01 -25.54
N PRO A 6 -29.97 9.04 -24.23
CA PRO A 6 -29.12 9.74 -23.28
C PRO A 6 -27.74 9.06 -23.26
N SER A 7 -26.69 9.88 -23.28
CA SER A 7 -25.35 9.46 -22.89
C SER A 7 -25.43 9.16 -21.39
N SER A 8 -25.33 7.89 -21.00
CA SER A 8 -25.03 7.56 -19.61
C SER A 8 -23.67 8.16 -19.31
N GLY A 9 -23.68 9.21 -18.49
CA GLY A 9 -22.49 9.75 -17.87
C GLY A 9 -21.96 8.79 -16.81
N ASP A 10 -20.70 9.04 -16.49
CA ASP A 10 -19.94 8.46 -15.40
C ASP A 10 -19.55 7.00 -15.64
N ASP A 11 -18.59 6.85 -16.57
CA ASP A 11 -17.48 5.92 -16.37
C ASP A 11 -16.73 6.36 -15.10
N GLU A 12 -17.30 6.13 -13.91
CA GLU A 12 -16.50 5.96 -12.70
C GLU A 12 -15.65 4.73 -12.97
N GLU A 13 -14.44 4.96 -13.47
CA GLU A 13 -13.38 3.97 -13.51
C GLU A 13 -13.37 3.28 -12.14
N PRO A 14 -13.44 1.94 -12.09
CA PRO A 14 -13.48 1.25 -10.81
C PRO A 14 -12.29 1.74 -9.99
N ASP A 15 -12.53 2.23 -8.78
CA ASP A 15 -11.49 2.55 -7.79
C ASP A 15 -10.47 1.42 -7.84
N SER A 16 -9.31 1.68 -8.43
CA SER A 16 -8.28 0.66 -8.56
C SER A 16 -7.86 0.34 -7.15
N ILE A 17 -8.08 -0.90 -6.70
CA ILE A 17 -7.72 -1.26 -5.34
C ILE A 17 -6.20 -1.31 -5.28
N GLU A 18 -5.61 -0.32 -4.60
CA GLU A 18 -4.16 -0.17 -4.45
C GLU A 18 -3.65 -0.97 -3.25
N PHE A 19 -2.46 -1.55 -3.41
CA PHE A 19 -1.82 -2.35 -2.35
C PHE A 19 -0.32 -2.06 -2.27
N GLY A 20 0.24 -2.22 -1.08
CA GLY A 20 1.66 -2.06 -0.79
C GLY A 20 2.15 -0.69 -1.23
N ILE A 21 3.20 -0.65 -2.05
CA ILE A 21 3.80 0.61 -2.50
C ILE A 21 2.86 1.47 -3.34
N ALA A 22 1.85 0.90 -4.02
CA ALA A 22 0.87 1.71 -4.75
C ALA A 22 -0.03 2.48 -3.79
N ALA A 23 -0.49 1.85 -2.71
CA ALA A 23 -1.27 2.54 -1.67
C ALA A 23 -0.40 3.58 -0.94
N VAL A 24 0.88 3.31 -0.71
CA VAL A 24 1.82 4.33 -0.19
C VAL A 24 1.95 5.51 -1.16
N ASP A 25 1.99 5.25 -2.46
CA ASP A 25 2.09 6.27 -3.50
C ASP A 25 0.87 7.21 -3.48
N ALA A 26 -0.34 6.66 -3.30
CA ALA A 26 -1.55 7.45 -3.12
C ALA A 26 -1.50 8.33 -1.86
N HIS A 27 -1.13 7.77 -0.71
CA HIS A 27 -0.95 8.57 0.52
C HIS A 27 0.09 9.68 0.35
N LEU A 28 1.18 9.41 -0.36
CA LEU A 28 2.21 10.41 -0.65
C LEU A 28 1.72 11.53 -1.58
N SER A 29 0.79 11.24 -2.49
CA SER A 29 0.17 12.26 -3.35
C SER A 29 -0.72 13.24 -2.58
N GLU A 30 -1.29 12.80 -1.46
CA GLU A 30 -2.20 13.59 -0.63
C GLU A 30 -1.49 14.28 0.54
N SER A 31 -0.29 13.81 0.90
CA SER A 31 0.52 14.39 1.97
C SER A 31 1.26 15.67 1.56
N ASP A 32 1.64 16.49 2.54
CA ASP A 32 2.49 17.66 2.33
C ASP A 32 4.00 17.31 2.29
N LEU A 33 4.36 16.01 2.23
CA LEU A 33 5.74 15.55 2.25
C LEU A 33 6.52 15.99 1.00
N SER A 34 7.59 16.74 1.22
CA SER A 34 8.51 17.18 0.17
C SER A 34 9.84 16.43 0.23
N PHE A 35 10.43 16.14 -0.93
CA PHE A 35 11.73 15.48 -1.03
C PHE A 35 12.86 16.48 -1.34
N PRO A 36 14.09 16.27 -0.82
CA PRO A 36 14.53 15.12 -0.04
C PRO A 36 13.94 15.08 1.38
N ALA A 37 13.62 13.88 1.87
CA ALA A 37 12.98 13.65 3.17
C ALA A 37 13.73 12.59 3.98
N THR A 38 13.80 12.76 5.31
CA THR A 38 14.33 11.72 6.20
C THR A 38 13.27 10.67 6.49
N LYS A 39 13.68 9.47 6.93
CA LYS A 39 12.76 8.44 7.42
C LYS A 39 11.89 8.97 8.57
N ASP A 40 12.45 9.80 9.44
CA ASP A 40 11.71 10.43 10.53
C ASP A 40 10.64 11.40 10.01
N ASP A 41 10.91 12.17 8.95
CA ASP A 41 9.92 13.03 8.29
C ASP A 41 8.79 12.19 7.67
N VAL A 42 9.13 11.12 6.93
CA VAL A 42 8.14 10.20 6.34
C VAL A 42 7.28 9.57 7.45
N ARG A 43 7.90 9.13 8.55
CA ARG A 43 7.19 8.51 9.68
C ARG A 43 6.26 9.51 10.38
N ALA A 44 6.71 10.75 10.55
CA ALA A 44 5.90 11.80 11.17
C ALA A 44 4.68 12.15 10.32
N GLU A 45 4.86 12.24 9.00
CA GLU A 45 3.81 12.66 8.08
C GLU A 45 2.80 11.54 7.79
N ILE A 46 3.26 10.38 7.31
CA ILE A 46 2.39 9.30 6.83
C ILE A 46 2.64 7.95 7.52
N GLY A 47 3.52 7.88 8.52
CA GLY A 47 3.86 6.61 9.19
C GLY A 47 2.69 5.97 9.96
N HIS A 48 1.64 6.74 10.24
CA HIS A 48 0.43 6.29 10.92
C HIS A 48 -0.64 5.73 9.97
N GLU A 49 -0.47 5.92 8.66
CA GLU A 49 -1.39 5.40 7.65
C GLU A 49 -1.29 3.88 7.57
N ASN A 50 -2.47 3.23 7.51
CA ASN A 50 -2.58 1.78 7.35
C ASN A 50 -2.57 1.44 5.87
N VAL A 51 -1.56 0.68 5.44
CA VAL A 51 -1.35 0.34 4.04
C VAL A 51 -1.89 -1.06 3.78
N PRO A 52 -2.90 -1.23 2.91
CA PRO A 52 -3.38 -2.54 2.48
C PRO A 52 -2.24 -3.31 1.79
N TYR A 53 -1.96 -4.56 2.17
CA TYR A 53 -0.88 -5.34 1.54
C TYR A 53 -1.36 -6.58 0.77
N ASP A 54 -2.64 -6.96 0.90
CA ASP A 54 -3.25 -8.04 0.13
C ASP A 54 -4.76 -7.87 -0.11
N VAL A 55 -5.31 -8.72 -0.97
CA VAL A 55 -6.73 -8.72 -1.37
C VAL A 55 -7.68 -9.22 -0.27
N HIS A 56 -7.16 -9.70 0.86
CA HIS A 56 -7.97 -10.24 1.96
C HIS A 56 -8.38 -9.17 2.96
N GLY A 57 -8.03 -7.91 2.70
CA GLY A 57 -8.35 -6.79 3.58
C GLY A 57 -7.39 -6.65 4.76
N ASN A 58 -6.20 -7.25 4.66
CA ASN A 58 -5.17 -7.04 5.68
C ASN A 58 -4.38 -5.75 5.37
N ASP A 59 -4.15 -4.97 6.42
CA ASP A 59 -3.36 -3.75 6.40
C ASP A 59 -2.19 -3.81 7.39
N VAL A 60 -1.22 -2.92 7.19
CA VAL A 60 -0.08 -2.73 8.09
C VAL A 60 0.28 -1.25 8.17
N PRO A 61 0.57 -0.70 9.36
CA PRO A 61 1.00 0.69 9.47
C PRO A 61 2.32 0.92 8.71
N LEU A 62 2.42 2.00 7.96
CA LEU A 62 3.61 2.31 7.16
C LEU A 62 4.87 2.41 8.03
N SER A 63 4.74 2.89 9.27
CA SER A 63 5.83 2.92 10.25
C SER A 63 6.49 1.56 10.45
N GLU A 64 5.74 0.46 10.47
CA GLU A 64 6.30 -0.89 10.60
C GLU A 64 7.14 -1.27 9.36
N MET A 65 6.75 -0.82 8.17
CA MET A 65 7.54 -1.05 6.96
C MET A 65 8.80 -0.18 6.95
N LEU A 66 8.72 1.07 7.40
CA LEU A 66 9.86 1.98 7.49
C LEU A 66 10.94 1.49 8.47
N GLU A 67 10.57 0.78 9.54
CA GLU A 67 11.52 0.16 10.47
C GLU A 67 12.43 -0.87 9.78
N ARG A 68 11.93 -1.51 8.72
CA ARG A 68 12.67 -2.53 7.94
C ARG A 68 13.55 -1.93 6.85
N VAL A 69 13.37 -0.65 6.52
CA VAL A 69 14.18 0.05 5.53
C VAL A 69 15.50 0.48 6.19
N PRO A 70 16.68 0.15 5.65
CA PRO A 70 17.95 0.58 6.23
C PRO A 70 18.30 2.05 5.94
N ALA A 71 17.79 2.61 4.83
CA ALA A 71 18.03 4.00 4.45
C ALA A 71 17.42 4.97 5.46
N GLN A 72 18.13 6.06 5.78
CA GLN A 72 17.66 7.09 6.72
C GLN A 72 17.14 8.35 6.02
N GLN A 73 17.38 8.49 4.72
CA GLN A 73 16.97 9.61 3.89
C GLN A 73 16.65 9.10 2.49
N PHE A 74 15.75 9.80 1.80
CA PHE A 74 15.34 9.53 0.44
C PHE A 74 15.43 10.83 -0.37
N ASP A 75 16.12 10.80 -1.51
CA ASP A 75 16.27 11.95 -2.40
C ASP A 75 15.01 12.18 -3.25
N SER A 76 14.17 11.16 -3.40
CA SER A 76 12.93 11.23 -4.17
C SER A 76 11.83 10.30 -3.66
N ARG A 77 10.60 10.61 -4.04
CA ARG A 77 9.42 9.74 -3.85
C ARG A 77 9.66 8.33 -4.39
N GLN A 78 10.22 8.22 -5.60
CA GLN A 78 10.50 6.93 -6.22
C GLN A 78 11.52 6.10 -5.43
N GLU A 79 12.53 6.75 -4.84
CA GLU A 79 13.52 6.08 -4.00
C GLU A 79 12.88 5.50 -2.73
N LEU A 80 12.00 6.25 -2.06
CA LEU A 80 11.23 5.76 -0.92
C LEU A 80 10.39 4.53 -1.28
N LEU A 81 9.64 4.59 -2.39
CA LEU A 81 8.79 3.48 -2.85
C LEU A 81 9.61 2.23 -3.18
N ASN A 82 10.74 2.41 -3.88
CA ASN A 82 11.65 1.31 -4.17
C ASN A 82 12.21 0.67 -2.91
N ALA A 83 12.56 1.48 -1.90
CA ALA A 83 13.07 1.00 -0.62
C ALA A 83 12.01 0.21 0.17
N LEU A 84 10.73 0.56 0.03
CA LEU A 84 9.60 -0.11 0.69
C LEU A 84 9.15 -1.38 -0.01
N HIS A 85 9.46 -1.56 -1.29
CA HIS A 85 9.00 -2.71 -2.08
C HIS A 85 9.37 -4.06 -1.44
N GLN A 86 10.65 -4.25 -1.09
CA GLN A 86 11.11 -5.49 -0.46
C GLN A 86 10.47 -5.73 0.94
N PRO A 87 10.44 -4.75 1.87
CA PRO A 87 9.71 -4.87 3.13
C PRO A 87 8.26 -5.37 2.98
N PHE A 88 7.50 -4.80 2.04
CA PHE A 88 6.13 -5.24 1.77
C PHE A 88 6.07 -6.67 1.21
N GLU A 89 6.95 -7.04 0.28
CA GLU A 89 7.01 -8.40 -0.27
C GLU A 89 7.35 -9.45 0.81
N GLU A 90 8.28 -9.13 1.71
CA GLU A 90 8.64 -9.99 2.84
C GLU A 90 7.50 -10.10 3.86
N TYR A 91 6.88 -8.97 4.22
CA TYR A 91 5.73 -8.94 5.12
C TYR A 91 4.59 -9.82 4.60
N ARG A 92 4.22 -9.61 3.33
CA ARG A 92 3.17 -10.38 2.67
C ARG A 92 3.49 -11.88 2.65
N ARG A 93 4.71 -12.28 2.28
CA ARG A 93 5.10 -13.70 2.27
C ARG A 93 5.02 -14.34 3.65
N ASN A 94 5.42 -13.63 4.70
CA ASN A 94 5.41 -14.17 6.06
C ASN A 94 3.98 -14.29 6.63
N ASN A 95 3.12 -13.31 6.33
CA ASN A 95 1.79 -13.24 6.90
C ASN A 95 0.76 -14.04 6.08
N SER A 96 0.89 -14.11 4.75
CA SER A 96 -0.02 -14.91 3.90
C SER A 96 0.20 -16.43 4.06
N ASN A 97 1.42 -16.88 4.38
CA ASN A 97 1.69 -18.31 4.63
C ASN A 97 1.13 -18.81 5.96
N GLY A 98 1.01 -17.94 6.98
CA GLY A 98 0.47 -18.29 8.30
C GLY A 98 -1.01 -18.65 8.26
N VAL A 99 -1.80 -17.94 7.45
CA VAL A 99 -3.26 -18.15 7.35
C VAL A 99 -3.60 -19.49 6.68
N VAL A 100 -2.88 -19.86 5.61
CA VAL A 100 -3.10 -21.14 4.91
C VAL A 100 -2.68 -22.33 5.79
N ALA A 101 -1.63 -22.19 6.59
CA ALA A 101 -1.18 -23.23 7.52
C ALA A 101 -2.19 -23.47 8.66
N GLN A 102 -2.83 -22.42 9.19
CA GLN A 102 -3.82 -22.52 10.26
C GLN A 102 -5.12 -23.20 9.79
N PHE A 103 -5.58 -22.94 8.57
CA PHE A 103 -6.77 -23.63 8.04
C PHE A 103 -6.52 -25.12 7.75
N ARG A 104 -5.30 -25.51 7.40
CA ARG A 104 -4.94 -26.91 7.15
C ARG A 104 -4.95 -27.79 8.40
N SER A 105 -4.78 -27.21 9.60
CA SER A 105 -4.78 -27.98 10.86
C SER A 105 -6.18 -28.37 11.35
N LEU A 106 -7.23 -27.85 10.72
CA LEU A 106 -8.64 -28.13 11.05
C LEU A 106 -9.30 -29.14 10.09
N LEU A 107 -8.60 -29.62 9.06
CA LEU A 107 -9.10 -30.65 8.17
C LEU A 107 -8.66 -32.04 8.68
N PRO A 108 -9.59 -32.96 9.00
CA PRO A 108 -9.21 -34.35 9.24
C PRO A 108 -8.70 -34.95 7.93
N PHE A 109 -7.58 -35.67 8.02
CA PHE A 109 -6.92 -36.36 6.90
C PHE A 109 -7.82 -37.42 6.25
#